data_AF-A0A9D4QQS8-F1
#
_entry.id   AF-A0A9D4QQS8-F1
#
_cell.length_a   1.000
_cell.length_b   1.000
_cell.length_c   1.000
_cell.angle_alpha   90.00
_cell.angle_beta   90.00
_cell.angle_gamma   90.00
#
_symmetry.space_group_name_H-M   'P 1'
#
loop_
_entity.id
_entity.type
_entity.pdbx_description
1 polymer ?
#
loop_
_entity_poly.entity_id
_entity_poly.type
_entity_poly.pdbx_seq_one_letter_code
_entity_poly.pdbx_strand_id
1 'polypeptide(L)' 'MVIQDHPVYMDTKITNVQGRMFNTSVYRPYTLSADVIDFVNWPALYVCQGGSILYKGVAQGRTTSDSVRGRRPGDLEQ' A
#
# COMPACT_ATOMS: atom_id res chain seq x y z
N MET A 1 -29.77 -11.68 10.08
CA MET A 1 -28.35 -11.28 9.96
C MET A 1 -28.09 -10.27 11.07
N VAL A 2 -27.30 -10.62 12.09
CA VAL A 2 -26.91 -9.66 13.13
C VAL A 2 -25.57 -9.10 12.69
N ILE A 3 -25.52 -7.81 12.38
CA ILE A 3 -24.27 -7.14 12.05
C ILE A 3 -23.52 -6.96 13.37
N GLN A 4 -22.36 -7.59 13.50
CA GLN A 4 -21.48 -7.34 14.63
C GLN A 4 -20.65 -6.09 14.33
N ASP A 5 -20.80 -5.07 15.17
CA ASP A 5 -19.94 -3.88 15.14
C ASP A 5 -18.64 -4.16 15.89
N HIS A 6 -17.81 -5.04 15.31
CA HIS A 6 -16.51 -5.34 15.88
C HIS A 6 -15.55 -4.17 15.60
N PRO A 7 -14.79 -3.68 16.58
CA PRO A 7 -13.81 -2.62 16.37
C PRO A 7 -12.80 -3.07 15.32
N VAL A 8 -12.72 -2.35 14.21
CA VAL A 8 -11.82 -2.66 13.10
C VAL A 8 -10.48 -1.98 13.34
N TYR A 9 -9.39 -2.71 13.13
CA TYR A 9 -8.06 -2.13 13.14
C TYR A 9 -7.66 -1.72 11.71
N MET A 10 -7.42 -0.42 11.54
CA MET A 10 -6.86 0.13 10.31
C MET A 10 -5.34 0.16 10.42
N ASP A 11 -4.63 -0.48 9.47
CA ASP A 11 -3.17 -0.45 9.50
C ASP A 11 -2.65 0.92 9.07
N THR A 12 -2.22 1.71 10.06
CA THR A 12 -1.69 3.07 9.88
C THR A 12 -0.17 3.10 9.74
N LYS A 13 0.53 1.94 9.82
CA LYS A 13 2.01 1.86 9.66
C LYS A 13 2.47 2.00 8.20
N ILE A 14 1.70 2.72 7.41
CA ILE A 14 1.85 2.85 5.96
C ILE A 14 2.95 3.84 5.58
N THR A 15 3.41 4.68 6.52
CA THR A 15 4.40 5.73 6.26
C THR A 15 5.76 5.21 5.76
N ASN A 16 6.07 3.91 5.93
CA ASN A 16 7.35 3.30 5.50
C ASN A 16 7.19 2.18 4.45
N VAL A 17 6.09 2.16 3.69
CA VAL A 17 5.84 1.09 2.69
C VAL A 17 6.30 1.42 1.28
N GLN A 18 6.62 2.68 0.97
CA GLN A 18 7.15 3.05 -0.34
C GLN A 18 8.44 2.27 -0.63
N GLY A 19 8.51 1.67 -1.82
CA GLY A 19 9.62 0.83 -2.26
C GLY A 19 9.61 -0.61 -1.72
N ARG A 20 8.67 -0.99 -0.84
CA ARG A 20 8.50 -2.39 -0.42
C ARG A 20 7.85 -3.21 -1.52
N MET A 21 8.13 -4.51 -1.56
CA MET A 21 7.48 -5.42 -2.50
C MET A 21 5.95 -5.39 -2.37
N PHE A 22 5.28 -5.42 -3.51
CA PHE A 22 3.84 -5.43 -3.58
C PHE A 22 3.29 -6.77 -3.08
N ASN A 23 2.75 -6.78 -1.86
CA ASN A 23 2.15 -7.97 -1.27
C ASN A 23 0.68 -8.10 -1.68
N THR A 24 0.40 -8.93 -2.67
CA THR A 24 -0.96 -9.17 -3.21
C THR A 24 -1.90 -9.86 -2.22
N SER A 25 -1.39 -10.45 -1.14
CA SER A 25 -2.21 -10.99 -0.04
C SER A 25 -2.78 -9.88 0.85
N VAL A 26 -2.11 -8.73 0.92
CA VAL A 26 -2.51 -7.59 1.77
C VAL A 26 -3.14 -6.45 0.96
N TYR A 27 -2.64 -6.22 -0.25
CA TYR A 27 -3.04 -5.11 -1.10
C TYR A 27 -3.63 -5.57 -2.44
N ARG A 28 -4.60 -4.81 -2.92
CA ARG A 28 -5.06 -4.83 -4.31
C ARG A 28 -4.40 -3.67 -5.06
N PRO A 29 -4.05 -3.85 -6.34
CA PRO A 29 -3.56 -2.75 -7.16
C PRO A 29 -4.66 -1.70 -7.32
N TYR A 30 -4.29 -0.43 -7.25
CA TYR A 30 -5.21 0.68 -7.52
C TYR A 30 -5.44 0.86 -9.02
N THR A 31 -4.44 1.35 -9.75
CA THR A 31 -4.49 1.49 -11.22
C THR A 31 -3.40 0.70 -11.91
N LEU A 32 -2.20 0.64 -11.33
CA LEU A 32 -1.07 -0.11 -11.88
C LEU A 32 -0.71 -1.27 -10.95
N SER A 33 -0.51 -2.45 -11.54
CA SER A 33 0.14 -3.59 -10.92
C SER A 33 1.64 -3.52 -11.20
N ALA A 34 2.48 -3.59 -10.17
CA ALA A 34 3.93 -3.56 -10.31
C ALA A 34 4.64 -4.24 -9.12
N ASP A 35 5.97 -4.28 -9.16
CA ASP A 35 6.80 -5.06 -8.22
C ASP A 35 6.86 -4.45 -6.82
N VAL A 36 6.81 -3.12 -6.72
CA VAL A 36 6.91 -2.39 -5.45
C VAL A 36 5.78 -1.39 -5.27
N ILE A 37 5.45 -1.10 -4.03
CA ILE A 37 4.48 -0.08 -3.65
C ILE A 37 5.10 1.31 -3.85
N ASP A 38 4.38 2.21 -4.51
CA ASP A 38 4.72 3.63 -4.57
C ASP A 38 4.02 4.39 -3.43
N PHE A 39 2.69 4.28 -3.38
CA PHE A 39 1.89 4.82 -2.30
C PHE A 39 0.68 3.93 -2.02
N VAL A 40 0.06 4.14 -0.86
CA VAL A 40 -1.15 3.45 -0.46
C VAL A 40 -2.32 4.41 -0.52
N ASN A 41 -3.31 4.06 -1.34
CA ASN A 41 -4.54 4.80 -1.47
C ASN A 41 -5.52 4.47 -0.34
N TRP A 42 -5.52 3.22 0.12
CA TRP A 42 -6.34 2.77 1.23
C TRP A 42 -5.63 1.70 2.08
N PRO A 43 -5.63 1.81 3.42
CA PRO A 43 -5.02 0.80 4.30
C PRO A 43 -5.74 -0.54 4.25
N ALA A 44 -5.01 -1.60 4.58
CA ALA A 44 -5.62 -2.89 4.91
C ALA A 44 -6.35 -2.79 6.25
N LEU A 45 -7.51 -3.47 6.33
CA LEU A 45 -8.33 -3.53 7.53
C LEU A 45 -8.26 -4.93 8.12
N TYR A 46 -8.18 -5.01 9.44
CA TYR A 46 -8.05 -6.23 10.20
C TYR A 46 -9.14 -6.32 11.26
N VAL A 47 -9.51 -7.54 11.63
CA VAL A 47 -10.50 -7.79 12.69
C VAL A 47 -10.04 -7.18 14.03
N CYS A 48 -8.73 -7.19 14.29
CA CYS A 48 -8.07 -6.52 15.40
C CYS A 48 -6.59 -6.33 15.05
N GLN A 49 -5.82 -5.64 15.89
CA GLN A 49 -4.38 -5.46 15.65
C GLN A 49 -3.67 -6.82 15.61
N GLY A 50 -3.05 -7.15 14.47
CA GLY A 50 -2.39 -8.45 14.24
C GLY A 50 -3.34 -9.62 13.97
N GLY A 51 -4.65 -9.37 13.89
CA GLY A 51 -5.66 -10.38 13.55
C GLY A 51 -5.73 -10.68 12.06
N SER A 52 -6.75 -11.44 11.65
CA SER A 52 -6.99 -11.76 10.24
C SER A 52 -7.37 -10.52 9.43
N ILE A 53 -7.03 -10.54 8.14
CA ILE A 53 -7.42 -9.48 7.21
C ILE A 53 -8.93 -9.51 6.98
N LEU A 54 -9.59 -8.40 7.27
CA LEU A 54 -11.00 -8.19 7.00
C LEU A 54 -11.19 -7.66 5.58
N TYR A 55 -10.35 -6.71 5.18
CA TYR A 55 -10.36 -6.11 3.85
C TYR A 55 -8.95 -5.79 3.37
N LYS A 56 -8.64 -6.17 2.13
CA LYS A 56 -7.36 -5.83 1.51
C LYS A 56 -7.25 -4.33 1.28
N GLY A 57 -6.09 -3.77 1.58
CA GLY A 57 -5.80 -2.38 1.26
C GLY A 57 -5.76 -2.16 -0.26
N VAL A 58 -5.68 -0.91 -0.67
CA VAL A 58 -5.52 -0.51 -2.06
C VAL A 58 -4.22 0.28 -2.18
N ALA A 59 -3.29 -0.22 -2.98
CA ALA A 59 -1.98 0.39 -3.16
C ALA A 59 -1.65 0.58 -4.64
N GLN A 60 -0.93 1.64 -4.94
CA GLN A 60 -0.39 1.87 -6.27
C GLN A 60 0.98 1.21 -6.39
N GLY A 61 1.15 0.41 -7.44
CA GLY A 61 2.46 -0.14 -7.79
C GLY A 61 3.28 0.83 -8.65
N ARG A 62 4.61 0.73 -8.55
CA ARG A 62 5.55 1.24 -9.55
C ARG A 62 6.57 0.18 -9.94
N THR A 63 7.03 0.19 -11.18
CA THR A 63 8.09 -0.73 -11.63
C THR A 63 9.41 -0.26 -11.06
N THR A 64 10.24 -1.18 -10.60
CA THR A 64 11.59 -0.83 -10.09
C THR A 64 12.44 -0.12 -11.14
N SER A 65 12.26 -0.44 -12.43
CA SER A 65 12.92 0.24 -13.56
C SER A 65 12.49 1.70 -13.76
N ASP A 66 11.30 2.09 -13.32
CA ASP A 66 10.80 3.47 -13.45
C ASP A 66 11.47 4.40 -12.43
N SER A 67 12.00 3.86 -11.33
CA SER A 67 12.81 4.60 -10.35
C SER A 67 14.06 5.25 -10.97
N VAL A 68 14.58 4.67 -12.07
CA VAL A 68 15.74 5.19 -12.80
C VAL A 68 15.33 6.32 -13.76
N ARG A 69 14.09 6.29 -14.28
CA ARG A 69 13.58 7.29 -15.22
C ARG A 69 13.02 8.55 -14.55
N GLY A 70 12.70 8.47 -13.25
CA GLY A 70 12.11 9.56 -12.47
C GLY A 70 13.08 10.63 -11.95
N ARG A 71 14.41 10.39 -11.94
CA ARG A 71 15.38 11.46 -11.67
C ARG A 71 15.58 12.27 -12.94
N ARG A 72 14.78 13.33 -13.12
CA ARG A 72 15.13 14.38 -14.09
C ARG A 72 16.44 15.03 -13.63
N PRO A 73 17.46 15.17 -14.49
CA PRO A 73 18.71 15.85 -14.16
C PRO A 73 18.47 17.37 -14.08
N GLY A 74 17.76 17.82 -13.04
CA GLY A 74 17.40 19.22 -12.84
C GLY A 74 17.05 19.64 -11.40
N ASP A 75 16.87 18.69 -10.47
CA ASP A 75 16.51 19.00 -9.08
C ASP A 75 17.74 19.07 -8.14
N LEU A 76 18.94 19.30 -8.69
CA LEU A 76 20.17 19.51 -7.92
C LEU A 76 20.82 20.86 -8.25
N GLU A 77 20.02 21.91 -8.36
CA GLU A 77 20.49 23.29 -8.18
C GLU A 77 19.46 24.06 -7.37
N GLN A 78 19.66 24.07 -6.05
CA GLN A 78 19.39 25.19 -5.15
C GLN A 78 20.16 25.00 -3.84
#